data_AF-A0A4Q5ZEF3-F1
#
_entry.id   AF-A0A4Q5ZEF3-F1
#
_cell.length_a   1.000
_cell.length_b   1.000
_cell.length_c   1.000
_cell.angle_alpha   90.00
_cell.angle_beta   90.00
_cell.angle_gamma   90.00
#
_symmetry.space_group_name_H-M   'P 1'
#
loop_
_entity.id
_entity.type
_entity.pdbx_description
1 polymer ?
#
loop_
_entity_poly.entity_id
_entity_poly.type
_entity_poly.pdbx_seq_one_letter_code
_entity_poly.pdbx_strand_id
1 'polypeptide(L)'
;MAGNKLTYSATDASADIHPENIRIVNGSYVFDVAINSRLIKEVELNMGGMHNLENAIAAIAVAAHLNIEEEKVKKAVASFEGVKRRFEYVLKTTERVVIDDYAHHPEELRALIEGAKELFPTKKCTLVFQPHLFSRTNDLADGFAACLPAHGSTV
;
A
#
# COMPACT_ATOMS: atom_id res chain seq x y z
N MET A 1 18.38 -29.16 12.87
CA MET A 1 16.99 -28.65 12.91
C MET A 1 16.76 -27.90 11.61
N ALA A 2 15.91 -28.41 10.72
CA ALA A 2 15.52 -27.66 9.53
C ALA A 2 14.75 -26.43 10.02
N GLY A 3 15.27 -25.22 9.76
CA GLY A 3 14.59 -24.00 10.16
C GLY A 3 13.25 -23.89 9.43
N ASN A 4 12.17 -23.66 10.16
CA ASN A 4 10.87 -23.32 9.58
C ASN A 4 11.00 -22.00 8.83
N LYS A 5 11.33 -22.06 7.55
CA LYS A 5 11.32 -20.91 6.63
C LYS A 5 9.94 -20.87 5.99
N LEU A 6 9.28 -19.73 6.08
CA LEU A 6 8.07 -19.41 5.33
C LEU A 6 8.39 -18.25 4.40
N THR A 7 7.88 -18.29 3.18
CA THR A 7 7.93 -17.19 2.22
C THR A 7 6.60 -16.44 2.23
N TYR A 8 6.65 -15.15 1.90
CA TYR A 8 5.45 -14.35 1.70
C TYR A 8 5.58 -13.54 0.42
N SER A 9 4.44 -13.26 -0.22
CA SER A 9 4.37 -12.34 -1.35
C SER A 9 2.97 -11.78 -1.55
N ALA A 10 2.85 -10.51 -1.93
CA ALA A 10 1.61 -9.90 -2.38
C ALA A 10 1.30 -10.19 -3.86
N THR A 11 2.25 -10.73 -4.62
CA THR A 11 2.13 -10.91 -6.08
C THR A 11 2.42 -12.33 -6.57
N ASP A 12 3.15 -13.13 -5.79
CA ASP A 12 3.47 -14.51 -6.11
C ASP A 12 2.61 -15.48 -5.28
N ALA A 13 1.60 -16.05 -5.92
CA ALA A 13 0.71 -17.04 -5.29
C ALA A 13 1.40 -18.38 -4.99
N SER A 14 2.66 -18.58 -5.41
CA SER A 14 3.46 -19.75 -5.00
C SER A 14 4.12 -19.58 -3.63
N ALA A 15 4.07 -18.38 -3.04
CA ALA A 15 4.55 -18.14 -1.68
C ALA A 15 3.67 -18.83 -0.63
N ASP A 16 4.27 -19.23 0.50
CA ASP A 16 3.55 -19.94 1.57
C ASP A 16 2.42 -19.07 2.19
N ILE A 17 2.60 -17.75 2.16
CA ILE A 17 1.61 -16.75 2.53
C ILE A 17 1.42 -15.72 1.41
N HIS A 18 0.18 -15.55 0.96
CA HIS A 18 -0.15 -14.60 -0.09
C HIS A 18 -1.61 -14.13 -0.01
N PRO A 19 -1.94 -12.95 -0.58
CA PRO A 19 -3.32 -12.49 -0.66
C PRO A 19 -4.08 -13.17 -1.80
N GLU A 20 -5.37 -13.39 -1.59
CA GLU A 20 -6.33 -13.82 -2.60
C GLU A 20 -7.53 -12.86 -2.63
N ASN A 21 -8.31 -12.89 -3.72
CA ASN A 21 -9.57 -12.13 -3.84
C ASN A 21 -9.43 -10.62 -3.54
N ILE A 22 -8.28 -10.03 -3.93
CA ILE A 22 -8.00 -8.61 -3.73
C ILE A 22 -9.03 -7.78 -4.48
N ARG A 23 -9.66 -6.87 -3.76
CA ARG A 23 -10.61 -5.90 -4.29
C ARG A 23 -10.47 -4.59 -3.56
N ILE A 24 -11.00 -3.54 -4.17
CA ILE A 24 -10.96 -2.19 -3.61
C ILE A 24 -12.38 -1.81 -3.21
N VAL A 25 -12.55 -1.47 -1.94
CA VAL A 25 -13.83 -1.06 -1.38
C VAL A 25 -13.61 0.24 -0.63
N ASN A 26 -14.31 1.31 -1.05
CA ASN A 26 -14.27 2.62 -0.37
C ASN A 26 -12.85 3.18 -0.14
N GLY A 27 -11.94 2.96 -1.08
CA GLY A 27 -10.56 3.43 -0.98
C GLY A 27 -9.72 2.65 0.04
N SER A 28 -9.97 1.35 0.16
CA SER A 28 -9.23 0.41 0.99
C SER A 28 -9.09 -0.91 0.23
N TYR A 29 -7.99 -1.63 0.42
CA TYR A 29 -7.91 -3.01 -0.06
C TYR A 29 -8.70 -3.92 0.86
N VAL A 30 -9.47 -4.82 0.28
CA VAL A 30 -10.09 -5.95 0.98
C VAL A 30 -9.64 -7.23 0.30
N PHE A 31 -9.12 -8.18 1.07
CA PHE A 31 -8.52 -9.41 0.55
C PHE A 31 -8.62 -10.55 1.57
N ASP A 32 -8.49 -11.77 1.08
CA ASP A 32 -8.26 -12.94 1.91
C ASP A 32 -6.75 -13.20 2.01
N VAL A 33 -6.29 -13.84 3.08
CA VAL A 33 -4.87 -14.24 3.24
C VAL A 33 -4.78 -15.74 3.33
N ALA A 34 -4.21 -16.36 2.30
CA ALA A 34 -3.86 -17.77 2.29
C ALA A 34 -2.59 -17.97 3.11
N ILE A 35 -2.62 -18.91 4.06
CA ILE A 35 -1.49 -19.29 4.92
C ILE A 35 -1.46 -20.81 4.95
N ASN A 36 -0.62 -21.44 4.11
CA ASN A 36 -0.65 -22.88 3.88
C ASN A 36 -2.08 -23.38 3.53
N SER A 37 -2.69 -24.21 4.38
CA SER A 37 -4.06 -24.74 4.20
C SER A 37 -5.16 -23.93 4.92
N ARG A 38 -4.81 -22.75 5.46
CA ARG A 38 -5.72 -21.86 6.19
C ARG A 38 -5.98 -20.60 5.38
N LEU A 39 -7.17 -20.02 5.53
CA LEU A 39 -7.56 -18.78 4.87
C LEU A 39 -8.14 -17.81 5.89
N ILE A 40 -7.51 -16.64 6.06
CA ILE A 40 -8.07 -15.54 6.85
C ILE A 40 -8.87 -14.66 5.90
N LYS A 41 -10.18 -14.59 6.10
CA LYS A 41 -11.07 -13.88 5.18
C LYS A 41 -11.27 -12.42 5.55
N GLU A 42 -11.52 -11.60 4.52
CA GLU A 42 -12.01 -10.23 4.65
C GLU A 42 -11.09 -9.36 5.53
N VAL A 43 -9.78 -9.39 5.24
CA VAL A 43 -8.81 -8.45 5.81
C VAL A 43 -8.93 -7.13 5.07
N GLU A 44 -9.08 -6.04 5.81
CA GLU A 44 -9.18 -4.68 5.27
C GLU A 44 -7.89 -3.90 5.58
N LEU A 45 -7.22 -3.39 4.55
CA LEU A 45 -6.05 -2.52 4.67
C LEU A 45 -6.40 -1.11 4.18
N ASN A 46 -6.37 -0.16 5.11
CA ASN A 46 -6.62 1.26 4.87
C ASN A 46 -5.36 2.01 4.39
N MET A 47 -4.63 1.43 3.43
CA MET A 47 -3.44 2.05 2.81
C MET A 47 -3.34 1.65 1.34
N GLY A 48 -2.82 2.55 0.50
CA GLY A 48 -2.64 2.29 -0.93
C GLY A 48 -1.27 1.73 -1.28
N GLY A 49 -1.20 1.04 -2.42
CA GLY A 49 0.04 0.54 -3.01
C GLY A 49 0.38 -0.90 -2.64
N MET A 50 0.80 -1.67 -3.65
CA MET A 50 1.16 -3.09 -3.51
C MET A 50 2.26 -3.36 -2.48
N HIS A 51 3.19 -2.42 -2.27
CA HIS A 51 4.22 -2.55 -1.24
C HIS A 51 3.62 -2.53 0.19
N ASN A 52 2.54 -1.79 0.42
CA ASN A 52 1.85 -1.81 1.71
C ASN A 52 1.05 -3.10 1.91
N LEU A 53 0.48 -3.65 0.83
CA LEU A 53 -0.10 -4.98 0.86
C LEU A 53 0.97 -6.04 1.20
N GLU A 54 2.14 -6.00 0.55
CA GLU A 54 3.30 -6.85 0.84
C GLU A 54 3.71 -6.76 2.33
N ASN A 55 3.84 -5.55 2.87
CA ASN A 55 4.15 -5.32 4.28
C ASN A 55 3.07 -5.89 5.22
N ALA A 56 1.79 -5.71 4.87
CA ALA A 56 0.68 -6.26 5.65
C ALA A 56 0.72 -7.79 5.66
N ILE A 57 0.98 -8.43 4.52
CA ILE A 57 1.09 -9.88 4.41
C ILE A 57 2.25 -10.41 5.26
N ALA A 58 3.40 -9.73 5.24
CA ALA A 58 4.53 -10.07 6.11
C ALA A 58 4.15 -10.01 7.60
N ALA A 59 3.46 -8.94 8.03
CA ALA A 59 3.02 -8.78 9.41
C ALA A 59 1.98 -9.84 9.83
N ILE A 60 1.03 -10.14 8.96
CA ILE A 60 0.01 -11.18 9.17
C ILE A 60 0.66 -12.56 9.28
N ALA A 61 1.67 -12.86 8.46
CA ALA A 61 2.41 -14.11 8.53
C ALA A 61 3.09 -14.29 9.90
N VAL A 62 3.74 -13.25 10.42
CA VAL A 62 4.35 -13.26 11.76
C VAL A 62 3.29 -13.42 12.85
N ALA A 63 2.18 -12.69 12.77
CA ALA A 63 1.08 -12.79 13.74
C ALA A 63 0.46 -14.19 13.78
N ALA A 64 0.26 -14.80 12.62
CA ALA A 64 -0.23 -16.17 12.49
C ALA A 64 0.76 -17.19 13.08
N HIS A 65 2.07 -17.00 12.84
CA HIS A 65 3.11 -17.85 13.43
C HIS A 65 3.13 -17.78 14.96
N LEU A 66 2.81 -16.61 15.53
CA LEU A 66 2.68 -16.40 16.97
C LEU A 66 1.30 -16.84 17.53
N ASN A 67 0.45 -17.46 16.71
CA ASN A 67 -0.90 -17.89 17.06
C ASN A 67 -1.79 -16.76 17.59
N ILE A 68 -1.61 -15.55 17.06
CA ILE A 68 -2.54 -14.44 17.32
C ILE A 68 -3.89 -14.78 16.65
N GLU A 69 -4.97 -14.54 17.37
CA GLU A 69 -6.34 -14.77 16.90
C GLU A 69 -6.66 -13.94 15.64
N GLU A 70 -7.30 -14.55 14.65
CA GLU A 70 -7.60 -13.92 13.34
C GLU A 70 -8.35 -12.61 13.50
N GLU A 71 -9.35 -12.57 14.38
CA GLU A 71 -10.15 -11.38 14.61
C GLU A 71 -9.34 -10.23 15.20
N LYS A 72 -8.28 -10.52 15.98
CA LYS A 72 -7.34 -9.49 16.45
C LYS A 72 -6.45 -8.99 15.32
N VAL A 73 -5.98 -9.88 14.45
CA VAL A 73 -5.20 -9.51 13.26
C VAL A 73 -6.02 -8.62 12.34
N LYS A 74 -7.24 -9.04 11.98
CA LYS A 74 -8.15 -8.27 11.12
C LYS A 74 -8.43 -6.88 11.70
N LYS A 75 -8.75 -6.80 12.99
CA LYS A 75 -8.97 -5.52 13.66
C LYS A 75 -7.73 -4.64 13.64
N ALA A 76 -6.54 -5.19 13.91
CA ALA A 76 -5.30 -4.43 13.93
C ALA A 76 -4.91 -3.89 12.56
N VAL A 77 -5.08 -4.67 11.48
CA VAL A 77 -4.80 -4.23 10.11
C VAL A 77 -5.82 -3.16 9.68
N ALA A 78 -7.11 -3.37 9.97
CA ALA A 78 -8.16 -2.41 9.64
C ALA A 78 -8.00 -1.08 10.41
N SER A 79 -7.59 -1.14 11.68
CA SER A 79 -7.37 0.03 12.52
C SER A 79 -5.97 0.64 12.38
N PHE A 80 -5.13 0.14 11.47
CA PHE A 80 -3.80 0.70 11.29
C PHE A 80 -3.91 2.08 10.66
N GLU A 81 -3.62 3.12 11.44
CA GLU A 81 -3.68 4.52 11.01
C GLU A 81 -2.53 4.91 10.05
N GLY A 82 -1.66 3.96 9.73
CA GLY A 82 -0.47 4.18 8.93
C GLY A 82 0.71 4.69 9.76
N VAL A 83 1.74 5.13 9.04
CA VAL A 83 2.87 5.85 9.61
C VAL A 83 2.74 7.30 9.17
N LYS A 84 3.05 8.24 10.06
CA LYS A 84 2.98 9.67 9.74
C LYS A 84 3.73 9.95 8.43
N ARG A 85 3.06 10.61 7.49
CA ARG A 85 3.55 10.93 6.14
C ARG A 85 3.89 9.70 5.29
N ARG A 86 3.20 8.58 5.44
CA ARG A 86 3.27 7.43 4.54
C ARG A 86 1.86 7.00 4.18
N PHE A 87 1.41 7.42 3.00
CA PHE A 87 0.05 7.28 2.51
C PHE A 87 -1.00 7.70 3.57
N GLU A 88 -0.75 8.80 4.26
CA GLU A 88 -1.55 9.22 5.41
C GLU A 88 -2.83 9.91 4.95
N TYR A 89 -4.00 9.40 5.35
CA TYR A 89 -5.27 10.06 5.10
C TYR A 89 -5.46 11.26 6.04
N VAL A 90 -5.16 12.45 5.55
CA VAL A 90 -5.48 13.72 6.25
C VAL A 90 -6.98 14.01 6.19
N LEU A 91 -7.65 13.60 5.11
CA LEU A 91 -9.09 13.68 4.94
C LEU A 91 -9.56 12.52 4.06
N LYS A 92 -10.59 11.78 4.48
CA LYS A 92 -11.24 10.75 3.66
C LYS A 92 -12.77 10.88 3.78
N THR A 93 -13.38 11.57 2.82
CA THR A 93 -14.84 11.64 2.66
C THR A 93 -15.26 11.09 1.31
N THR A 94 -16.56 10.85 1.14
CA THR A 94 -17.13 10.40 -0.14
C THR A 94 -16.80 11.37 -1.28
N GLU A 95 -16.73 12.67 -1.00
CA GLU A 95 -16.46 13.70 -2.01
C GLU A 95 -14.96 13.93 -2.20
N ARG A 96 -14.20 14.09 -1.11
CA ARG A 96 -12.81 14.57 -1.14
C ARG A 96 -11.90 13.67 -0.33
N VAL A 97 -10.71 13.44 -0.87
CA VAL A 97 -9.65 12.68 -0.24
C VAL A 97 -8.38 13.52 -0.29
N VAL A 98 -7.68 13.62 0.84
CA VAL A 98 -6.37 14.26 0.96
C VAL A 98 -5.41 13.26 1.58
N ILE A 99 -4.33 12.98 0.86
CA ILE A 99 -3.27 12.05 1.27
C ILE A 99 -1.97 12.84 1.42
N ASP A 100 -1.27 12.69 2.54
CA ASP A 100 0.09 13.21 2.76
C ASP A 100 1.11 12.07 2.70
N ASP A 101 2.26 12.33 2.06
CA ASP A 101 3.35 11.36 1.93
C ASP A 101 4.74 12.04 1.95
N TYR A 102 5.74 11.29 2.39
CA TYR A 102 7.15 11.66 2.45
C TYR A 102 7.95 11.25 1.20
N ALA A 103 7.30 10.66 0.19
CA ALA A 103 7.90 10.27 -1.07
C ALA A 103 8.70 11.42 -1.68
N HIS A 104 10.00 11.19 -1.83
CA HIS A 104 10.96 12.18 -2.35
C HIS A 104 11.95 11.55 -3.32
N HIS A 105 11.83 10.24 -3.57
CA HIS A 105 12.46 9.52 -4.67
C HIS A 105 11.42 9.22 -5.77
N PRO A 106 11.79 9.19 -7.07
CA PRO A 106 10.86 8.92 -8.17
C PRO A 106 10.04 7.64 -8.01
N GLU A 107 10.67 6.54 -7.57
CA GLU A 107 9.96 5.27 -7.33
C GLU A 107 8.92 5.36 -6.21
N GLU A 108 9.21 6.10 -5.13
CA GLU A 108 8.24 6.31 -4.05
C GLU A 108 7.05 7.15 -4.54
N LEU A 109 7.32 8.18 -5.37
CA LEU A 109 6.26 8.99 -5.98
C LEU A 109 5.40 8.17 -6.93
N ARG A 110 6.00 7.30 -7.74
CA ARG A 110 5.25 6.40 -8.62
C ARG A 110 4.33 5.51 -7.81
N ALA A 111 4.85 4.85 -6.77
CA ALA A 111 4.06 3.99 -5.90
C ALA A 111 2.90 4.74 -5.20
N LEU A 112 3.14 5.98 -4.75
CA LEU A 112 2.11 6.86 -4.18
C LEU A 112 1.01 7.19 -5.19
N ILE A 113 1.39 7.64 -6.39
CA ILE A 113 0.45 8.07 -7.44
C ILE A 113 -0.38 6.88 -7.93
N GLU A 114 0.26 5.74 -8.18
CA GLU A 114 -0.40 4.51 -8.62
C GLU A 114 -1.35 3.99 -7.55
N GLY A 115 -0.91 3.92 -6.29
CA GLY A 115 -1.76 3.51 -5.16
C GLY A 115 -2.97 4.44 -4.98
N ALA A 116 -2.79 5.76 -5.13
CA ALA A 116 -3.90 6.70 -5.05
C ALA A 116 -4.92 6.53 -6.20
N LYS A 117 -4.44 6.31 -7.43
CA LYS A 117 -5.30 6.07 -8.60
C LYS A 117 -6.03 4.74 -8.51
N GLU A 118 -5.33 3.70 -8.04
CA GLU A 118 -5.89 2.37 -7.84
C GLU A 118 -7.04 2.42 -6.82
N LEU A 119 -6.81 3.05 -5.66
CA LEU A 119 -7.83 3.16 -4.62
C LEU A 119 -9.00 4.07 -4.98
N PHE A 120 -8.78 5.07 -5.86
CA PHE A 120 -9.79 6.07 -6.23
C PHE A 120 -9.89 6.25 -7.75
N PRO A 121 -10.29 5.20 -8.50
CA PRO A 121 -10.19 5.18 -9.97
C PRO A 121 -11.13 6.18 -10.66
N THR A 122 -12.17 6.65 -9.95
CA THR A 122 -13.15 7.61 -10.46
C THR A 122 -12.89 9.05 -10.01
N LYS A 123 -11.88 9.29 -9.17
CA LYS A 123 -11.55 10.62 -8.66
C LYS A 123 -10.41 11.23 -9.45
N LYS A 124 -10.51 12.52 -9.75
CA LYS A 124 -9.39 13.29 -10.30
C LYS A 124 -8.24 13.33 -9.28
N CYS A 125 -7.05 12.88 -9.68
CA CYS A 125 -5.86 12.93 -8.86
C CYS A 125 -5.11 14.26 -9.09
N THR A 126 -4.86 15.03 -8.03
CA THR A 126 -4.05 16.26 -8.09
C THR A 126 -2.86 16.10 -7.15
N LEU A 127 -1.65 16.23 -7.68
CA LEU A 127 -0.42 16.11 -6.91
C LEU A 127 0.17 17.49 -6.61
N VAL A 128 0.50 17.74 -5.35
CA VAL A 128 1.32 18.87 -4.92
C VAL A 128 2.66 18.31 -4.48
N PHE A 129 3.70 18.52 -5.30
CA PHE A 129 5.04 17.97 -5.06
C PHE A 129 6.04 19.10 -4.76
N GLN A 130 6.83 18.90 -3.70
CA GLN A 130 7.96 19.74 -3.36
C GLN A 130 9.26 18.92 -3.47
N PRO A 131 10.12 19.18 -4.46
CA PRO A 131 11.41 18.51 -4.55
C PRO A 131 12.27 18.76 -3.30
N HIS A 132 12.97 17.72 -2.84
CA HIS A 132 13.86 17.83 -1.69
C HIS A 132 15.33 17.84 -2.15
N LEU A 133 16.02 18.94 -1.85
CA LEU A 133 17.43 19.23 -2.21
C LEU A 133 17.67 19.44 -3.72
N PHE A 134 18.50 20.42 -4.04
CA PHE A 134 18.88 20.72 -5.42
C PHE A 134 19.68 19.59 -6.06
N SER A 135 20.65 19.00 -5.34
CA SER A 135 21.49 17.91 -5.86
C SER A 135 20.66 16.70 -6.28
N ARG A 136 19.75 16.25 -5.41
CA ARG A 136 18.87 15.11 -5.71
C ARG A 136 17.93 15.39 -6.89
N THR A 137 17.43 16.61 -7.01
CA THR A 137 16.59 17.01 -8.14
C THR A 137 17.37 16.94 -9.45
N ASN A 138 18.63 17.38 -9.43
CA ASN A 138 19.52 17.30 -10.59
C ASN A 138 19.89 15.85 -10.94
N ASP A 139 20.25 15.05 -9.95
CA ASP A 139 20.72 13.67 -10.15
C ASP A 139 19.61 12.74 -10.65
N LEU A 140 18.35 13.02 -10.31
CA LEU A 140 17.18 12.20 -10.62
C LEU A 140 16.17 12.90 -11.53
N ALA A 141 16.60 13.95 -12.25
CA ALA A 141 15.73 14.81 -13.06
C ALA A 141 14.85 14.02 -14.04
N ASP A 142 15.45 13.07 -14.78
CA ASP A 142 14.74 12.23 -15.74
C ASP A 142 13.70 11.33 -15.06
N GLY A 143 14.03 10.79 -13.89
CA GLY A 143 13.11 9.98 -13.09
C GLY A 143 11.91 10.78 -12.61
N PHE A 144 12.13 12.00 -12.12
CA PHE A 144 11.05 12.91 -11.74
C PHE A 144 10.19 13.31 -12.93
N ALA A 145 10.80 13.63 -14.08
CA ALA A 145 10.07 13.98 -15.29
C ALA A 145 9.19 12.82 -15.81
N ALA A 146 9.65 11.58 -15.62
CA ALA A 146 8.90 10.39 -16.03
C ALA A 146 7.73 10.06 -15.07
N CYS A 147 7.87 10.31 -13.76
CA CYS A 147 6.82 9.96 -12.79
C CYS A 147 5.82 11.10 -12.52
N LEU A 148 6.24 12.36 -12.67
CA LEU A 148 5.38 13.52 -12.47
C LEU A 148 4.61 13.81 -13.77
N PRO A 149 3.27 13.82 -13.75
CA PRO A 149 2.51 14.18 -14.93
C PRO A 149 2.75 15.64 -15.33
N ALA A 150 2.78 15.93 -16.64
CA ALA A 150 2.94 17.28 -17.14
C ALA A 150 1.76 18.18 -16.74
N HIS A 151 2.04 19.46 -16.49
CA HIS A 151 1.01 20.45 -16.14
C HIS A 151 -0.01 20.57 -17.29
N GLY A 152 -1.31 20.50 -16.98
CA GLY A 152 -2.39 20.58 -17.98
C GLY A 152 -2.81 19.24 -18.59
N SER A 153 -2.10 18.14 -18.28
CA SER A 153 -2.67 16.81 -18.44
C SER A 153 -3.74 16.63 -17.37
N THR A 154 -5.00 16.90 -17.70
CA THR A 154 -6.09 16.22 -16.99
C THR A 154 -5.84 14.73 -17.13
N VAL A 155 -5.55 14.09 -16.01
CA VAL A 155 -5.64 12.64 -15.81
C VAL A 155 -6.90 12.39 -15.00
#